data_AF-A0A1H3V189-F1
#
_entry.id   AF-A0A1H3V189-F1
#
_cell.length_a   1.000
_cell.length_b   1.000
_cell.length_c   1.000
_cell.angle_alpha   90.00
_cell.angle_beta   90.00
_cell.angle_gamma   90.00
#
_symmetry.space_group_name_H-M   'P 1'
#
loop_
_entity.id
_entity.type
_entity.pdbx_description
1 polymer ?
#
loop_
_entity_poly.entity_id
_entity_poly.type
_entity_poly.pdbx_seq_one_letter_code
_entity_poly.pdbx_strand_id
1 'polypeptide(L)'
;MKYLLKLNLVSLLYAVMIFVPILIIGNFYRISRITGWDLSLVNILSVLTIILFFIFGTVLLVFITRNWFKKRKANFCSLVLWIPYFLLLSKINATFFPITSPGDSPNSTAGLFVIGALLVFPVYIFIITTFSQGEPNNS
;
A
#
# COMPACT_ATOMS: atom_id res chain seq x y z
N MET A 1 11.70 8.21 22.16
CA MET A 1 10.70 9.00 21.39
C MET A 1 10.95 8.99 19.89
N LYS A 2 12.12 9.46 19.38
CA LYS A 2 12.40 9.49 17.92
C LYS A 2 12.23 8.15 17.20
N TYR A 3 12.56 7.03 17.85
CA TYR A 3 12.42 5.69 17.27
C TYR A 3 10.96 5.28 17.05
N LEU A 4 10.07 5.48 18.04
CA LEU A 4 8.66 5.13 17.91
C LEU A 4 7.97 5.95 16.83
N LEU A 5 8.34 7.23 16.68
CA LEU A 5 7.83 8.06 15.61
C LEU A 5 8.25 7.53 14.22
N LYS A 6 9.53 7.15 14.06
CA LYS A 6 10.03 6.52 12.82
C LYS A 6 9.31 5.20 12.52
N LEU A 7 9.07 4.36 13.52
CA LEU A 7 8.33 3.10 13.39
C LEU A 7 6.89 3.31 12.91
N ASN A 8 6.19 4.28 13.52
CA ASN A 8 4.83 4.62 13.13
C ASN A 8 4.77 5.21 11.72
N LEU A 9 5.70 6.10 11.37
CA LEU A 9 5.77 6.65 10.02
C LEU A 9 6.03 5.59 8.96
N VAL A 10 6.94 4.64 9.21
CA VAL A 10 7.19 3.53 8.28
C VAL A 10 5.99 2.58 8.20
N SER A 11 5.29 2.33 9.32
CA SER A 11 4.06 1.54 9.33
C SER A 11 2.92 2.21 8.54
N LEU A 12 2.81 3.54 8.63
CA LEU A 12 1.90 4.33 7.81
C LEU A 12 2.26 4.24 6.33
N LEU A 13 3.55 4.34 5.98
CA LEU A 13 4.00 4.19 4.60
C LEU A 13 3.68 2.80 4.04
N TYR A 14 3.85 1.73 4.83
CA TYR A 14 3.38 0.40 4.44
C TYR A 14 1.86 0.37 4.23
N ALA A 15 1.07 0.98 5.10
CA ALA A 15 -0.37 1.07 4.88
C ALA A 15 -0.73 1.80 3.58
N VAL A 16 -0.04 2.90 3.27
CA VAL A 16 -0.20 3.64 2.00
C VAL A 16 0.18 2.75 0.80
N MET A 17 1.24 1.95 0.91
CA MET A 17 1.71 1.06 -0.16
C MET A 17 0.66 0.05 -0.62
N ILE A 18 -0.11 -0.52 0.31
CA ILE A 18 -1.19 -1.45 -0.04
C ILE A 18 -2.52 -0.73 -0.32
N PHE A 19 -2.76 0.38 0.35
CA PHE A 19 -4.00 1.15 0.23
C PHE A 19 -4.19 1.77 -1.15
N VAL A 20 -3.15 2.38 -1.73
CA VAL A 20 -3.27 3.06 -3.04
C VAL A 20 -3.65 2.10 -4.17
N PRO A 21 -3.02 0.93 -4.33
CA PRO A 21 -3.47 -0.08 -5.29
C PRO A 21 -4.92 -0.53 -5.08
N ILE A 22 -5.31 -0.78 -3.82
CA ILE A 22 -6.69 -1.16 -3.47
C ILE A 22 -7.66 -0.04 -3.83
N LEU A 23 -7.28 1.23 -3.63
CA LEU A 23 -8.07 2.38 -4.00
C LEU A 23 -8.28 2.45 -5.52
N ILE A 24 -7.24 2.24 -6.31
CA ILE A 24 -7.32 2.22 -7.78
C ILE A 24 -8.26 1.10 -8.24
N ILE A 25 -8.07 -0.11 -7.74
CA ILE A 25 -8.91 -1.28 -8.08
C ILE A 25 -10.37 -1.03 -7.67
N GLY A 26 -10.60 -0.53 -6.46
CA GLY A 26 -11.93 -0.29 -5.90
C GLY A 26 -12.69 0.85 -6.59
N ASN A 27 -11.99 1.74 -7.31
CA ASN A 27 -12.59 2.87 -8.03
C ASN A 27 -12.50 2.72 -9.55
N PHE A 28 -12.17 1.54 -10.07
CA PHE A 28 -12.01 1.28 -11.50
C PHE A 28 -13.16 1.84 -12.36
N TYR A 29 -14.40 1.50 -12.03
CA TYR A 29 -15.59 1.98 -12.76
C TYR A 29 -15.83 3.48 -12.57
N ARG A 30 -15.57 4.00 -11.36
CA ARG A 30 -15.72 5.42 -11.06
C ARG A 30 -14.75 6.27 -11.87
N ILE A 31 -13.50 5.82 -12.02
CA ILE A 31 -12.49 6.49 -12.84
C ILE A 31 -13.01 6.58 -14.27
N SER A 32 -13.41 5.46 -14.88
CA SER A 32 -13.98 5.43 -16.23
C SER A 32 -15.14 6.40 -16.40
N ARG A 33 -16.08 6.42 -15.46
CA ARG A 33 -17.25 7.30 -15.53
C ARG A 33 -16.89 8.79 -15.43
N ILE A 34 -15.99 9.17 -14.54
CA ILE A 34 -15.63 10.58 -14.32
C ILE A 34 -14.73 11.12 -15.43
N THR A 35 -13.83 10.29 -15.96
CA THR A 35 -12.91 10.70 -17.04
C THR A 35 -13.53 10.52 -18.44
N GLY A 36 -14.59 9.72 -18.57
CA GLY A 36 -15.13 9.30 -19.86
C GLY A 36 -14.22 8.31 -20.61
N TRP A 37 -13.18 7.77 -19.96
CA TRP A 37 -12.27 6.82 -20.56
C TRP A 37 -12.92 5.44 -20.66
N ASP A 38 -12.59 4.73 -21.74
CA ASP A 38 -13.00 3.35 -21.89
C ASP A 38 -12.34 2.47 -20.80
N LEU A 39 -13.01 1.36 -20.46
CA LEU A 39 -12.55 0.46 -19.39
C LEU A 39 -11.20 -0.19 -19.72
N SER A 40 -10.87 -0.39 -21.00
CA SER A 40 -9.60 -1.01 -21.41
C SER A 40 -8.44 -0.05 -21.14
N LEU A 41 -8.59 1.24 -21.50
CA LEU A 41 -7.61 2.28 -21.20
C LEU A 41 -7.44 2.45 -19.69
N VAL A 42 -8.54 2.53 -18.93
CA VAL A 42 -8.47 2.64 -17.46
C VAL A 42 -7.74 1.43 -16.86
N ASN A 43 -7.94 0.24 -17.39
CA ASN A 43 -7.26 -0.97 -16.91
C ASN A 43 -5.75 -0.89 -17.15
N ILE A 44 -5.32 -0.53 -18.36
CA ILE A 44 -3.90 -0.38 -18.69
C ILE A 44 -3.24 0.67 -17.78
N LEU A 45 -3.86 1.85 -17.66
CA LEU A 45 -3.34 2.93 -16.83
C LEU A 45 -3.31 2.55 -15.34
N SER A 46 -4.33 1.84 -14.85
CA SER A 46 -4.37 1.35 -13.47
C SER A 46 -3.22 0.38 -13.19
N VAL A 47 -3.01 -0.60 -14.07
CA VAL A 47 -1.90 -1.57 -13.93
C VAL A 47 -0.55 -0.87 -13.98
N LEU A 48 -0.32 0.01 -14.95
CA LEU A 48 0.93 0.78 -15.05
C LEU A 48 1.18 1.63 -13.80
N THR A 49 0.15 2.33 -13.32
CA THR A 49 0.24 3.16 -12.11
C THR A 49 0.57 2.32 -10.89
N ILE A 50 -0.08 1.16 -10.71
CA ILE A 50 0.19 0.25 -9.60
C ILE A 50 1.64 -0.26 -9.65
N ILE A 51 2.11 -0.68 -10.83
CA ILE A 51 3.49 -1.20 -11.01
C ILE A 51 4.50 -0.11 -10.66
N LEU A 52 4.36 1.09 -11.24
CA LEU A 52 5.28 2.20 -10.98
C LEU A 52 5.26 2.58 -9.50
N PHE A 53 4.08 2.69 -8.90
CA PHE A 53 3.94 3.00 -7.48
C PHE A 53 4.61 1.96 -6.58
N PHE A 54 4.45 0.66 -6.88
CA PHE A 54 5.14 -0.40 -6.15
C PHE A 54 6.66 -0.35 -6.30
N ILE A 55 7.18 -0.07 -7.51
CA ILE A 55 8.61 0.05 -7.75
C ILE A 55 9.19 1.21 -6.93
N PHE A 56 8.67 2.42 -7.13
CA PHE A 56 9.19 3.61 -6.44
C PHE A 56 9.00 3.53 -4.93
N GLY A 57 7.84 3.07 -4.49
CA GLY A 57 7.55 2.93 -3.07
C GLY A 57 8.39 1.85 -2.39
N THR A 58 8.71 0.76 -3.08
CA THR A 58 9.60 -0.28 -2.56
C THR A 58 11.02 0.25 -2.39
N VAL A 59 11.55 0.94 -3.40
CA VAL A 59 12.88 1.58 -3.33
C VAL A 59 12.93 2.57 -2.16
N LEU A 60 11.90 3.40 -2.01
CA LEU A 60 11.79 4.36 -0.91
C LEU A 60 11.76 3.67 0.46
N LEU A 61 10.95 2.61 0.61
CA LEU A 61 10.83 1.87 1.86
C LEU A 61 12.13 1.17 2.24
N VAL A 62 12.84 0.56 1.29
CA VAL A 62 14.16 -0.03 1.53
C VAL A 62 15.13 1.04 2.02
N PHE A 63 15.20 2.19 1.34
CA PHE A 63 16.09 3.28 1.71
C PHE A 63 15.80 3.83 3.12
N ILE A 64 14.53 4.12 3.43
CA ILE A 64 14.11 4.61 4.74
C ILE A 64 14.39 3.56 5.82
N THR A 65 13.99 2.30 5.59
CA THR A 65 14.12 1.22 6.58
C THR A 65 15.59 0.98 6.92
N ARG A 66 16.47 0.96 5.91
CA ARG A 66 17.92 0.81 6.10
C ARG A 66 18.51 1.96 6.89
N ASN A 67 18.19 3.22 6.54
CA ASN A 67 18.79 4.39 7.18
C ASN A 67 18.25 4.61 8.61
N TRP A 68 16.97 4.33 8.85
CA TRP A 68 16.33 4.64 10.12
C TRP A 68 16.46 3.54 11.16
N PHE A 69 16.66 2.30 10.74
CA PHE A 69 16.67 1.18 11.65
C PHE A 69 17.95 0.35 11.56
N LYS A 70 18.89 0.64 12.46
CA LYS A 70 20.17 -0.05 12.66
C LYS A 70 19.98 -1.50 13.16
N LYS A 71 19.49 -2.41 12.31
CA LYS A 71 19.31 -3.87 12.57
C LYS A 71 18.50 -4.24 13.84
N ARG A 72 17.58 -3.38 14.27
CA ARG A 72 16.77 -3.63 15.48
C ARG A 72 15.62 -4.59 15.19
N LYS A 73 15.42 -5.60 16.05
CA LYS A 73 14.29 -6.54 15.96
C LYS A 73 12.92 -5.85 16.07
N ALA A 74 12.84 -4.71 16.75
CA ALA A 74 11.59 -3.94 16.87
C ALA A 74 11.05 -3.39 15.53
N ASN A 75 11.81 -3.46 14.44
CA ASN A 75 11.32 -3.11 13.11
C ASN A 75 10.19 -4.03 12.63
N PHE A 76 10.22 -5.30 13.06
CA PHE A 76 9.21 -6.29 12.70
C PHE A 76 7.83 -5.95 13.26
N CYS A 77 7.71 -5.02 14.23
CA CYS A 77 6.41 -4.49 14.64
C CYS A 77 5.64 -3.85 13.48
N SER A 78 6.33 -3.37 12.43
CA SER A 78 5.69 -2.84 11.22
C SER A 78 4.83 -3.89 10.49
N LEU A 79 5.05 -5.19 10.72
CA LEU A 79 4.23 -6.29 10.17
C LEU A 79 2.78 -6.25 10.63
N VAL A 80 2.50 -5.62 11.77
CA VAL A 80 1.17 -5.54 12.36
C VAL A 80 0.70 -4.09 12.42
N LEU A 81 1.61 -3.15 12.69
CA LEU A 81 1.27 -1.74 12.86
C LEU A 81 0.73 -1.08 11.60
N TRP A 82 0.91 -1.63 10.40
CA TRP A 82 0.27 -1.10 9.19
C TRP A 82 -1.26 -1.25 9.19
N ILE A 83 -1.80 -2.26 9.87
CA ILE A 83 -3.25 -2.56 9.91
C ILE A 83 -4.08 -1.37 10.42
N PRO A 84 -3.82 -0.79 11.61
CA PRO A 84 -4.61 0.35 12.10
C PRO A 84 -4.56 1.56 11.14
N TYR A 85 -3.41 1.81 10.51
CA TYR A 85 -3.28 2.87 9.52
C TYR A 85 -4.08 2.56 8.24
N PHE A 86 -4.07 1.31 7.78
CA PHE A 86 -4.86 0.88 6.61
C PHE A 86 -6.36 1.03 6.86
N LEU A 87 -6.84 0.62 8.04
CA LEU A 87 -8.24 0.79 8.44
C LEU A 87 -8.62 2.28 8.53
N LEU A 88 -7.74 3.11 9.08
CA LEU A 88 -7.93 4.55 9.16
C LEU A 88 -8.04 5.19 7.77
N LEU A 89 -7.10 4.89 6.86
CA LEU A 89 -7.14 5.37 5.48
C LEU A 89 -8.41 4.93 4.75
N SER A 90 -8.81 3.67 4.94
CA SER A 90 -10.05 3.12 4.36
C SER A 90 -11.29 3.86 4.87
N LYS A 91 -11.36 4.13 6.17
CA LYS A 91 -12.47 4.89 6.78
C LYS A 91 -12.52 6.34 6.28
N ILE A 92 -11.36 7.00 6.20
CA ILE A 92 -11.24 8.36 5.64
C ILE A 92 -11.78 8.34 4.21
N ASN A 93 -11.32 7.41 3.37
CA ASN A 93 -11.78 7.33 1.98
C ASN A 93 -13.28 7.08 1.87
N ALA A 94 -13.84 6.14 2.64
CA ALA A 94 -15.27 5.87 2.63
C ALA A 94 -16.11 7.09 3.06
N THR A 95 -15.55 7.96 3.92
CA THR A 95 -16.22 9.17 4.40
C THR A 95 -16.16 10.30 3.38
N PHE A 96 -14.99 10.55 2.78
CA PHE A 96 -14.80 11.67 1.84
C PHE A 96 -15.24 11.34 0.40
N PHE A 97 -15.20 10.07 0.01
CA PHE A 97 -15.50 9.61 -1.35
C PHE A 97 -16.53 8.47 -1.37
N PRO A 98 -17.72 8.64 -0.76
CA PRO A 98 -18.73 7.59 -0.68
C PRO A 98 -19.19 7.10 -2.05
N ILE A 99 -19.59 5.84 -2.16
CA ILE A 99 -20.17 5.26 -3.38
C ILE A 99 -21.60 5.77 -3.54
N THR A 100 -21.82 6.68 -4.48
CA THR A 100 -23.13 7.31 -4.76
C THR A 100 -23.88 6.67 -5.92
N SER A 101 -23.22 5.85 -6.72
CA SER A 101 -23.84 5.18 -7.87
C SER A 101 -23.61 3.68 -7.81
N PRO A 102 -24.67 2.85 -7.91
CA PRO A 102 -24.54 1.40 -7.83
C PRO A 102 -23.57 0.81 -8.86
N GLY A 103 -23.49 1.40 -10.06
CA GLY A 103 -22.56 0.98 -11.11
C GLY A 103 -21.08 1.19 -10.79
N ASP A 104 -20.74 1.95 -9.75
CA ASP A 104 -19.36 2.13 -9.29
C ASP A 104 -18.90 1.00 -8.35
N SER A 105 -19.80 0.12 -7.90
CA SER A 105 -19.46 -0.89 -6.90
C SER A 105 -18.43 -1.88 -7.45
N PRO A 106 -17.36 -2.18 -6.70
CA PRO A 106 -16.39 -3.19 -7.13
C PRO A 106 -17.05 -4.56 -7.25
N ASN A 107 -16.69 -5.29 -8.31
CA ASN A 107 -17.18 -6.64 -8.55
C ASN A 107 -16.53 -7.66 -7.59
N SER A 108 -17.08 -8.88 -7.54
CA SER A 108 -16.57 -9.94 -6.66
C SER A 108 -15.09 -10.27 -6.91
N THR A 109 -14.63 -10.17 -8.15
CA THR A 109 -13.23 -10.42 -8.52
C THR A 109 -12.29 -9.40 -7.87
N ALA A 110 -12.67 -8.11 -7.84
CA ALA A 110 -11.93 -7.07 -7.15
C ALA A 110 -11.83 -7.37 -5.64
N GLY A 111 -12.91 -7.85 -5.02
CA GLY A 111 -12.91 -8.29 -3.62
C GLY A 111 -11.89 -9.40 -3.35
N LEU A 112 -11.81 -10.41 -4.23
CA LEU A 112 -10.81 -11.49 -4.11
C LEU A 112 -9.37 -10.98 -4.24
N PHE A 113 -9.11 -10.06 -5.17
CA PHE A 113 -7.79 -9.42 -5.30
C PHE A 113 -7.40 -8.67 -4.03
N VAL A 114 -8.33 -7.92 -3.43
CA VAL A 114 -8.08 -7.19 -2.17
C VAL A 114 -7.74 -8.16 -1.03
N ILE A 115 -8.51 -9.23 -0.85
CA ILE A 115 -8.26 -10.23 0.19
C ILE A 115 -6.90 -10.89 -0.02
N GLY A 116 -6.62 -11.36 -1.24
CA GLY A 116 -5.34 -11.98 -1.58
C GLY A 116 -4.16 -11.04 -1.34
N ALA A 117 -4.28 -9.78 -1.75
CA ALA A 117 -3.25 -8.77 -1.54
C ALA A 117 -2.99 -8.52 -0.05
N LEU A 118 -4.04 -8.40 0.78
CA LEU A 118 -3.91 -8.22 2.23
C LEU A 118 -3.26 -9.42 2.92
N LEU A 119 -3.50 -10.66 2.45
CA LEU A 119 -2.86 -11.86 2.99
C LEU A 119 -1.37 -11.93 2.64
N VAL A 120 -1.00 -11.52 1.43
CA VAL A 120 0.39 -11.53 0.96
C VAL A 120 1.20 -10.35 1.52
N PHE A 121 0.54 -9.23 1.85
CA PHE A 121 1.22 -7.98 2.22
C PHE A 121 2.16 -8.09 3.45
N PRO A 122 1.83 -8.81 4.54
CA PRO A 122 2.77 -9.04 5.63
C PRO A 122 4.06 -9.76 5.18
N VAL A 123 3.97 -10.67 4.21
CA VAL A 123 5.15 -11.35 3.63
C VAL A 123 6.02 -10.35 2.88
N TYR A 124 5.42 -9.43 2.12
CA TYR A 124 6.13 -8.33 1.48
C TYR A 124 6.89 -7.45 2.50
N ILE A 125 6.22 -7.01 3.58
CA ILE A 125 6.86 -6.22 4.64
C ILE A 125 8.03 -6.99 5.28
N PHE A 126 7.86 -8.29 5.50
CA PHE A 126 8.89 -9.16 6.08
C PHE A 126 10.14 -9.22 5.18
N ILE A 127 9.96 -9.41 3.87
CA ILE A 127 11.05 -9.43 2.88
C ILE A 127 11.81 -8.11 2.90
N ILE A 128 11.11 -6.97 2.81
CA ILE A 128 11.73 -5.64 2.79
C ILE A 128 12.52 -5.39 4.09
N THR A 129 11.93 -5.73 5.23
CA THR A 129 12.56 -5.52 6.54
C THR A 129 13.81 -6.37 6.68
N THR A 130 13.78 -7.63 6.25
CA THR A 130 14.93 -8.55 6.32
C THR A 130 16.03 -8.15 5.36
N PHE A 131 15.69 -7.85 4.10
CA PHE A 131 16.63 -7.39 3.08
C PHE A 131 17.35 -6.11 3.52
N SER A 132 16.61 -5.14 4.07
CA SER A 132 17.15 -3.87 4.55
C SER A 132 18.11 -4.03 5.75
N GLN A 133 18.01 -5.13 6.50
CA GLN A 133 18.91 -5.43 7.63
C GLN A 133 20.12 -6.29 7.23
N GLY A 134 20.06 -6.98 6.09
CA GLY A 134 21.04 -7.98 5.64
C GLY A 134 22.33 -7.42 5.04
N GLU A 135 22.32 -6.23 4.43
CA GLU A 135 23.54 -5.69 3.82
C GLU A 135 24.56 -5.16 4.86
N PRO A 136 25.84 -5.58 4.78
CA PRO A 136 26.91 -4.95 5.55
C PRO A 136 27.15 -3.53 5.03
N ASN A 137 27.31 -2.59 5.96
CA ASN A 137 27.86 -1.27 5.62
C ASN A 137 29.31 -1.52 5.20
N ASN A 138 29.61 -1.43 3.89
CA ASN A 138 30.97 -1.19 3.45
C ASN A 138 31.30 0.25 3.82
N SER A 139 31.85 0.40 5.02
CA SER A 139 32.51 1.61 5.54
C SER A 139 33.82 1.85 4.81
#